data_AF-A0A950X7N9-F1
#
_entry.id   AF-A0A950X7N9-F1
#
_cell.length_a   1.000
_cell.length_b   1.000
_cell.length_c   1.000
_cell.angle_alpha   90.00
_cell.angle_beta   90.00
_cell.angle_gamma   90.00
#
_symmetry.space_group_name_H-M   'P 1'
#
loop_
_entity.id
_entity.type
_entity.pdbx_description
1 polymer ?
#
loop_
_entity_poly.entity_id
_entity_poly.type
_entity_poly.pdbx_seq_one_letter_code
_entity_poly.pdbx_strand_id
1 'polypeptide(L)'
;IVIAGNVIACVVCVPVGFPVSHVAFTDFALLLYLGIFQIGIAYLVLTRSIRHVPGLEAATLLLIEPVFNPFWTWLIHRERPGAPALLGGCIIIAATFARAYQSREPQT
;
A
#
# COMPACT_ATOMS: atom_id res chain seq x y z
N ILE A 1 -6.03 16.90 2.98
CA ILE A 1 -5.12 15.82 3.46
C ILE A 1 -4.50 15.06 2.28
N VAL A 2 -5.30 14.45 1.39
CA VAL A 2 -4.77 13.65 0.25
C VAL A 2 -3.81 14.43 -0.66
N ILE A 3 -4.17 15.66 -1.06
CA ILE A 3 -3.31 16.52 -1.91
C ILE A 3 -2.00 16.85 -1.19
N ALA A 4 -2.08 17.33 0.05
CA ALA A 4 -0.91 17.68 0.84
C ALA A 4 0.03 16.47 1.06
N GLY A 5 -0.52 15.28 1.33
CA GLY A 5 0.26 14.05 1.49
C GLY A 5 1.02 13.68 0.22
N ASN A 6 0.38 13.77 -0.95
CA ASN A 6 1.03 13.48 -2.24
C ASN A 6 2.08 14.53 -2.63
N VAL A 7 1.86 15.81 -2.29
CA VAL A 7 2.87 16.87 -2.49
C VAL A 7 4.10 16.58 -1.63
N ILE A 8 3.92 16.22 -0.36
CA ILE A 8 5.04 15.86 0.53
C ILE A 8 5.77 14.63 -0.02
N ALA A 9 5.05 13.59 -0.42
CA ALA A 9 5.65 12.39 -1.01
C ALA A 9 6.47 12.72 -2.28
N CYS A 10 5.95 13.60 -3.15
CA CYS A 10 6.66 14.06 -4.33
C CYS A 10 7.96 14.78 -3.94
N VAL A 11 7.90 15.75 -3.02
CA VAL A 11 9.08 16.51 -2.57
C VAL A 11 10.13 15.61 -1.95
N VAL A 12 9.73 14.59 -1.19
CA VAL A 12 10.65 13.63 -0.55
C VAL A 12 11.27 12.66 -1.56
N CYS A 13 10.50 12.19 -2.55
CA CYS A 13 10.99 11.22 -3.54
C CYS A 13 11.84 11.85 -4.65
N VAL A 14 11.56 13.10 -5.03
CA VAL A 14 12.31 13.84 -6.07
C VAL A 14 13.84 13.75 -5.88
N PRO A 15 14.44 14.11 -4.73
CA PRO A 15 15.89 14.07 -4.58
C PRO A 15 16.49 12.66 -4.66
N VAL A 16 15.73 11.62 -4.34
CA VAL A 16 16.17 10.22 -4.46
C VAL A 16 16.12 9.74 -5.92
N GLY A 17 15.21 10.29 -6.72
CA GLY A 17 15.02 9.91 -8.12
C GLY A 17 15.99 10.55 -9.12
N PHE A 18 16.83 11.51 -8.69
CA PHE A 18 17.81 12.17 -9.56
C PHE A 18 19.22 11.55 -9.41
N PRO A 19 20.02 11.49 -10.49
CA PRO A 19 19.73 11.98 -11.83
C PRO A 19 18.97 10.96 -12.70
N VAL A 20 17.95 11.43 -13.41
CA VAL A 20 17.19 10.60 -14.35
C VAL A 20 17.96 10.53 -15.67
N SER A 21 18.55 9.38 -15.98
CA SER A 21 19.45 9.22 -17.13
C SER A 21 18.71 9.10 -18.47
N HIS A 22 17.49 8.56 -18.47
CA HIS A 22 16.66 8.40 -19.66
C HIS A 22 15.19 8.45 -19.27
N VAL A 23 14.38 9.18 -20.02
CA VAL A 23 12.93 9.27 -19.82
C VAL A 23 12.27 8.95 -21.15
N ALA A 24 11.63 7.79 -21.22
CA ALA A 24 10.85 7.38 -22.38
C ALA A 24 9.40 7.88 -22.25
N PHE A 25 8.70 8.00 -23.38
CA PHE A 25 7.26 8.30 -23.38
C PHE A 25 6.47 7.23 -22.60
N THR A 26 6.92 5.98 -22.66
CA THR A 26 6.34 4.87 -21.90
C THR A 26 6.38 5.10 -20.40
N ASP A 27 7.43 5.73 -19.86
CA ASP A 27 7.54 6.01 -18.43
C ASP A 27 6.47 7.02 -17.99
N PHE A 28 6.23 8.04 -18.79
CA PHE A 28 5.14 8.99 -18.56
C PHE A 28 3.76 8.33 -18.63
N ALA A 29 3.55 7.46 -19.62
CA ALA A 29 2.29 6.72 -19.75
C ALA A 29 2.05 5.79 -18.54
N LEU A 30 3.08 5.09 -18.07
CA LEU A 30 3.02 4.26 -16.88
C LEU A 30 2.77 5.08 -15.62
N LEU A 31 3.46 6.22 -15.44
CA LEU A 31 3.22 7.12 -14.31
C LEU A 31 1.78 7.63 -14.26
N LEU A 32 1.23 8.04 -15.42
CA LEU A 32 -0.17 8.45 -15.51
C LEU A 32 -1.11 7.29 -15.21
N TYR A 33 -0.82 6.09 -15.73
CA TYR A 33 -1.63 4.90 -15.48
C TYR A 33 -1.66 4.54 -13.99
N LEU A 34 -0.50 4.42 -13.34
CA LEU A 34 -0.42 4.15 -11.90
C LEU A 34 -1.06 5.29 -11.08
N GLY A 35 -0.82 6.55 -11.43
CA GLY A 35 -1.37 7.68 -10.71
C GLY A 35 -2.90 7.75 -10.76
N ILE A 36 -3.49 7.59 -11.95
CA ILE A 36 -4.93 7.76 -12.16
C ILE A 36 -5.69 6.49 -11.79
N PHE A 37 -5.32 5.36 -12.37
CA PHE A 37 -6.10 4.13 -12.25
C PHE A 37 -5.79 3.38 -10.95
N GLN A 38 -4.52 3.25 -10.57
CA GLN A 38 -4.17 2.52 -9.35
C GLN A 38 -4.42 3.37 -8.10
N ILE A 39 -3.84 4.58 -8.04
CA ILE A 39 -3.90 5.43 -6.83
C ILE A 39 -5.19 6.25 -6.79
N GLY A 40 -5.56 6.91 -7.89
CA GLY A 40 -6.72 7.79 -7.97
C GLY A 40 -8.04 7.08 -7.65
N ILE A 41 -8.29 5.93 -8.28
CA ILE A 41 -9.50 5.12 -8.01
C ILE A 41 -9.51 4.62 -6.56
N ALA A 42 -8.37 4.14 -6.04
CA ALA A 42 -8.26 3.68 -4.66
C ALA A 42 -8.63 4.80 -3.67
N TYR A 43 -8.14 6.02 -3.87
CA TYR A 43 -8.50 7.14 -3.00
C TYR A 43 -9.96 7.56 -3.10
N LEU A 44 -10.58 7.50 -4.28
CA LEU A 44 -12.01 7.79 -4.42
C LEU A 44 -12.86 6.81 -3.63
N VAL A 45 -12.55 5.50 -3.75
CA VAL A 45 -13.24 4.45 -3.00
C VAL A 45 -12.98 4.63 -1.50
N LEU A 46 -11.73 4.80 -1.07
CA LEU A 46 -11.37 4.97 0.34
C LEU A 46 -12.09 6.17 0.97
N THR A 47 -12.04 7.33 0.31
CA THR A 47 -12.67 8.56 0.82
C THR A 47 -14.18 8.43 0.93
N ARG A 48 -14.81 7.64 0.05
CA ARG A 48 -16.25 7.38 0.11
C ARG A 48 -16.60 6.34 1.17
N SER A 49 -15.82 5.27 1.28
CA SER A 49 -16.05 4.16 2.23
C SER A 49 -15.82 4.59 3.69
N ILE A 50 -14.84 5.44 3.97
CA ILE A 50 -14.52 5.86 5.34
C ILE A 50 -15.65 6.65 6.02
N ARG A 51 -16.62 7.18 5.24
CA ARG A 51 -17.84 7.82 5.76
C ARG A 51 -18.92 6.84 6.21
N HIS A 52 -18.82 5.56 5.81
CA HIS A 52 -19.85 4.54 6.00
C HIS A 52 -19.38 3.39 6.88
N VAL A 53 -18.08 3.26 7.14
CA VAL A 53 -17.48 2.12 7.85
C VAL A 53 -16.95 2.59 9.22
N PRO A 54 -17.24 1.87 10.32
CA PRO A 54 -16.65 2.14 11.64
C PRO A 54 -15.12 2.16 11.57
N GLY A 55 -14.48 3.08 12.30
CA GLY A 55 -13.02 3.28 12.23
C GLY A 55 -12.18 2.03 12.50
N LEU A 56 -12.68 1.11 13.34
CA LEU A 56 -12.02 -0.16 13.62
C LEU A 56 -11.98 -1.08 12.38
N GLU A 57 -13.10 -1.21 11.67
CA GLU A 57 -13.23 -2.04 10.48
C GLU A 57 -12.37 -1.49 9.32
N ALA A 58 -12.38 -0.17 9.14
CA ALA A 58 -11.54 0.50 8.15
C ALA A 58 -10.04 0.24 8.41
N ALA A 59 -9.62 0.26 9.67
CA ALA A 59 -8.24 0.00 10.04
C ALA A 59 -7.85 -1.48 9.82
N THR A 60 -8.75 -2.43 10.06
CA THR A 60 -8.51 -3.84 9.71
C THR A 60 -8.44 -4.08 8.21
N LEU A 61 -9.26 -3.39 7.41
CA LEU A 61 -9.16 -3.43 5.95
C LEU A 61 -7.83 -2.86 5.46
N LEU A 62 -7.34 -1.76 6.05
CA LEU A 62 -6.01 -1.23 5.72
C LEU A 62 -4.88 -2.20 6.06
N LEU A 63 -5.03 -3.04 7.09
CA LEU A 63 -4.04 -4.05 7.46
C LEU A 63 -4.07 -5.28 6.54
N ILE A 64 -5.20 -5.56 5.89
CA ILE A 64 -5.30 -6.69 4.96
C ILE A 64 -4.55 -6.42 3.66
N GLU A 65 -4.49 -5.17 3.22
CA GLU A 65 -3.82 -4.72 1.99
C GLU A 65 -2.34 -5.15 1.92
N PRO A 66 -1.48 -4.87 2.92
CA PRO A 66 -0.09 -5.31 2.89
C PRO A 66 0.06 -6.84 3.02
N VAL A 67 -0.87 -7.56 3.65
CA VAL A 67 -0.87 -9.03 3.67
C VAL A 67 -1.16 -9.58 2.27
N PHE A 68 -2.07 -8.94 1.55
CA PHE A 68 -2.52 -9.41 0.24
C PHE A 68 -1.52 -9.11 -0.88
N ASN A 69 -0.70 -8.06 -0.76
CA ASN A 69 0.31 -7.71 -1.77
C ASN A 69 1.30 -8.87 -2.06
N PRO A 70 1.97 -9.48 -1.05
CA PRO A 70 2.82 -10.66 -1.25
C PRO A 70 2.06 -11.90 -1.75
N PHE A 71 0.79 -12.04 -1.36
CA PHE A 71 -0.04 -13.15 -1.81
C PHE A 71 -0.32 -13.08 -3.32
N TRP A 72 -0.66 -11.90 -3.84
CA TRP A 72 -0.90 -11.70 -5.27
C TRP A 72 0.36 -11.86 -6.11
N THR A 73 1.50 -11.33 -5.66
CA THR A 73 2.77 -11.49 -6.39
C THR A 73 3.18 -12.96 -6.48
N TRP A 74 3.06 -13.72 -5.38
CA TRP A 74 3.30 -15.17 -5.39
C TRP A 74 2.38 -15.90 -6.37
N LEU A 75 1.08 -15.59 -6.35
CA LEU A 75 0.08 -16.27 -7.17
C LEU A 75 0.21 -15.97 -8.67
N ILE A 76 0.44 -14.70 -9.03
CA ILE A 76 0.40 -14.22 -10.42
C ILE A 76 1.77 -14.36 -11.08
N HIS A 77 2.84 -13.91 -10.44
CA HIS A 77 4.18 -13.95 -11.05
C HIS A 77 4.86 -15.31 -10.90
N ARG A 78 4.34 -16.22 -10.05
CA ARG A 78 4.94 -17.52 -9.70
C ARG A 78 6.42 -17.43 -9.33
N GLU A 79 6.88 -16.23 -8.96
CA GLU A 79 8.24 -16.04 -8.48
C GLU A 79 8.37 -16.78 -7.17
N ARG A 80 9.39 -17.66 -7.08
CA ARG A 80 9.77 -18.26 -5.81
C ARG A 80 10.18 -17.10 -4.91
N PRO A 81 9.43 -16.80 -3.85
CA PRO A 81 9.68 -15.62 -3.05
C PRO A 81 11.10 -15.75 -2.49
N GLY A 82 11.98 -14.83 -2.87
CA GLY A 82 13.33 -14.79 -2.34
C GLY A 82 13.29 -14.60 -0.83
N ALA A 83 14.42 -14.91 -0.16
CA ALA A 83 14.58 -14.70 1.28
C ALA A 83 14.02 -13.36 1.81
N PRO A 84 14.22 -12.19 1.15
CA PRO A 84 13.66 -10.92 1.64
C PRO A 84 12.11 -10.85 1.56
N ALA A 85 11.49 -11.45 0.54
CA ALA A 85 10.03 -11.46 0.40
C ALA A 85 9.36 -12.32 1.49
N LEU A 86 9.98 -13.48 1.81
CA LEU A 86 9.54 -14.34 2.91
C LEU A 86 9.67 -13.64 4.27
N LEU A 87 10.78 -12.94 4.49
CA LEU A 87 11.04 -12.23 5.75
C LEU A 87 10.05 -11.07 5.94
N GLY A 88 9.78 -10.31 4.87
CA GLY A 88 8.72 -9.30 4.86
C GLY A 88 7.34 -9.89 5.14
N GLY A 89 6.99 -11.01 4.48
CA GLY A 89 5.73 -11.72 4.72
C GLY A 89 5.57 -12.18 6.17
N CYS A 90 6.61 -12.77 6.77
CA CYS A 90 6.62 -13.17 8.18
C CYS A 90 6.39 -11.98 9.12
N ILE A 91 7.04 -10.84 8.86
CA ILE A 91 6.86 -9.62 9.68
C ILE A 91 5.40 -9.14 9.60
N ILE A 92 4.81 -9.08 8.41
CA ILE A 92 3.44 -8.60 8.24
C ILE A 92 2.45 -9.54 8.95
N ILE A 93 2.62 -10.87 8.81
CA ILE A 93 1.77 -11.85 9.50
C ILE A 93 1.91 -11.70 11.03
N ALA A 94 3.15 -11.62 11.53
CA ALA A 94 3.41 -11.46 12.96
C ALA A 94 2.82 -10.15 13.53
N ALA A 95 2.98 -9.04 12.82
CA ALA A 95 2.40 -7.75 13.19
C ALA A 95 0.86 -7.79 13.18
N THR A 96 0.27 -8.42 12.15
CA THR A 96 -1.18 -8.59 12.05
C THR A 96 -1.71 -9.44 13.21
N PHE A 97 -1.01 -10.52 13.56
CA PHE A 97 -1.38 -11.39 14.67
C PHE A 97 -1.27 -10.69 16.02
N ALA A 98 -0.19 -9.93 16.25
CA ALA A 98 -0.02 -9.13 17.46
C ALA A 98 -1.12 -8.07 17.62
N ARG A 99 -1.46 -7.39 16.52
CA ARG A 99 -2.53 -6.38 16.49
C ARG A 99 -3.91 -7.00 16.71
N ALA A 100 -4.15 -8.18 16.12
CA ALA A 100 -5.38 -8.95 16.34
C ALA A 100 -5.49 -9.43 17.80
N TYR A 101 -4.39 -9.87 18.41
CA TYR A 101 -4.35 -10.29 19.82
C TYR A 101 -4.62 -9.12 20.77
N GLN A 102 -4.01 -7.95 20.53
CA GLN A 102 -4.27 -6.73 21.33
C GLN A 102 -5.71 -6.24 21.16
N SER A 103 -6.30 -6.36 19.97
CA SER A 103 -7.72 -6.01 19.77
C SER A 103 -8.70 -6.96 20.48
N ARG A 104 -8.24 -8.08 21.03
CA ARG A 104 -9.05 -8.98 21.86
C ARG A 104 -9.08 -8.62 23.33
N GLU A 105 -8.27 -7.67 23.80
CA GLU A 105 -8.46 -7.12 25.15
C GLU A 105 -9.67 -6.17 25.12
N PRO A 106 -10.82 -6.55 25.71
CA PRO A 106 -11.97 -5.68 25.75
C PRO A 106 -11.63 -4.49 26.62
N GLN A 107 -11.85 -3.29 26.08
CA GLN A 107 -11.89 -2.05 26.87
C GLN A 107 -13.00 -2.21 27.91
N THR A 108 -12.65 -2.62 29.12
CA THR A 108 -13.48 -2.48 30.33
C THR A 108 -13.60 -1.02 30.71
#